data_AF-A0A6M1S7W0-F1
#
_entry.id   AF-A0A6M1S7W0-F1
#
_cell.length_a   1.000
_cell.length_b   1.000
_cell.length_c   1.000
_cell.angle_alpha   90.00
_cell.angle_beta   90.00
_cell.angle_gamma   90.00
#
_symmetry.space_group_name_H-M   'P 1'
#
loop_
_entity.id
_entity.type
_entity.pdbx_description
1 polymer ?
#
loop_
_entity_poly.entity_id
_entity_poly.type
_entity_poly.pdbx_seq_one_letter_code
_entity_poly.pdbx_strand_id
1 'polypeptide(L)'
;EFLARAEELVKKMSAGQASNELPSVLKDKPDAAVLFRNLPHLAPEIADAKDVAEQPPQYMDPCAQLALRLDAAMREQVPAHWKGDEVKERQVLNVLYPLLNRNRDATEAVFDLIKNMNGYA
;
A
#
# COMPACT_ATOMS: atom_id res chain seq x y z
N GLU A 1 -9.05 20.66 1.78
CA GLU A 1 -9.68 19.77 2.78
C GLU A 1 -9.41 18.29 2.46
N PHE A 2 -8.15 17.88 2.49
CA PHE A 2 -7.71 16.52 2.10
C PHE A 2 -6.83 15.88 3.18
N LEU A 3 -6.04 16.70 3.89
CA LEU A 3 -5.29 16.33 5.10
C LEU A 3 -6.18 15.78 6.22
N ALA A 4 -7.40 16.31 6.36
CA ALA A 4 -8.36 15.87 7.38
C ALA A 4 -8.85 14.43 7.14
N ARG A 5 -8.95 13.98 5.88
CA ARG A 5 -9.43 12.61 5.57
C ARG A 5 -8.37 11.56 5.85
N ALA A 6 -7.09 11.88 5.63
CA ALA A 6 -5.98 11.00 5.95
C ALA A 6 -5.81 10.84 7.48
N GLU A 7 -5.90 11.93 8.25
CA GLU A 7 -5.89 11.86 9.72
C GLU A 7 -7.14 11.18 10.29
N GLU A 8 -8.33 11.45 9.76
CA GLU A 8 -9.56 10.77 10.20
C GLU A 8 -9.51 9.26 9.95
N LEU A 9 -8.82 8.80 8.89
CA LEU A 9 -8.65 7.38 8.60
C LEU A 9 -7.74 6.71 9.62
N VAL A 10 -6.61 7.35 9.97
CA VAL A 10 -5.71 6.90 11.05
C VAL A 10 -6.42 6.88 12.40
N LYS A 11 -7.26 7.89 12.69
CA LYS A 11 -7.99 8.00 13.97
C LYS A 11 -9.14 7.00 14.09
N LYS A 12 -9.83 6.65 12.98
CA LYS A 12 -10.83 5.58 12.95
C LYS A 12 -10.23 4.17 13.01
N MET A 13 -8.95 4.01 12.67
CA MET A 13 -8.26 2.71 12.70
C MET A 13 -7.84 2.22 14.09
N SER A 14 -7.66 3.10 15.08
CA SER A 14 -7.39 2.67 16.47
C SER A 14 -8.61 2.04 17.17
N ALA A 15 -9.81 2.22 16.61
CA ALA A 15 -11.06 1.80 17.25
C ALA A 15 -11.73 0.55 16.61
N GLY A 16 -11.28 0.07 15.45
CA GLY A 16 -12.15 -0.71 14.57
C GLY A 16 -11.76 -2.15 14.18
N GLN A 17 -10.49 -2.51 14.05
CA GLN A 17 -10.14 -3.81 13.43
C GLN A 17 -9.01 -4.54 14.17
N ALA A 18 -9.34 -5.05 15.34
CA ALA A 18 -8.56 -6.04 16.06
C ALA A 18 -8.95 -7.47 15.63
N SER A 19 -8.73 -7.87 14.38
CA SER A 19 -8.99 -9.29 13.98
C SER A 19 -8.31 -9.81 12.71
N ASN A 20 -7.40 -9.09 12.04
CA ASN A 20 -6.59 -9.69 10.98
C ASN A 20 -5.16 -9.77 11.49
N GLU A 21 -4.74 -10.97 11.91
CA GLU A 21 -3.36 -11.20 12.34
C GLU A 21 -2.42 -10.69 11.25
N LEU A 22 -1.57 -9.72 11.60
CA LEU A 22 -0.55 -9.25 10.68
C LEU A 22 0.29 -10.47 10.27
N PRO A 23 0.42 -10.75 8.96
CA PRO A 23 1.31 -11.79 8.48
C PRO A 23 2.68 -11.63 9.12
N SER A 24 3.30 -12.72 9.57
CA SER A 24 4.60 -12.66 10.27
C SER A 24 5.67 -11.90 9.47
N VAL A 25 5.58 -11.90 8.14
CA VAL A 25 6.45 -11.15 7.21
C VAL A 25 6.28 -9.62 7.26
N LEU A 26 5.12 -9.12 7.74
CA LEU A 26 4.80 -7.70 7.91
C LEU A 26 4.99 -7.21 9.35
N LYS A 27 5.22 -8.11 10.33
CA LYS A 27 5.39 -7.73 11.74
C LYS A 27 6.62 -6.83 11.95
N ASP A 28 7.69 -7.09 11.23
CA ASP A 28 8.93 -6.29 11.27
C ASP A 28 8.94 -5.11 10.29
N LYS A 29 7.86 -4.89 9.53
CA LYS A 29 7.75 -3.85 8.49
C LYS A 29 6.53 -2.96 8.73
N PRO A 30 6.64 -1.92 9.58
CA PRO A 30 5.50 -1.05 9.91
C PRO A 30 4.93 -0.35 8.67
N ASP A 31 5.78 0.05 7.72
CA ASP A 31 5.33 0.71 6.50
C ASP A 31 4.52 -0.22 5.60
N ALA A 32 5.00 -1.45 5.39
CA ALA A 32 4.28 -2.47 4.63
C ALA A 32 2.97 -2.89 5.34
N ALA A 33 2.94 -2.90 6.67
CA ALA A 33 1.73 -3.17 7.44
C ALA A 33 0.66 -2.08 7.23
N VAL A 34 1.05 -0.80 7.11
CA VAL A 34 0.14 0.30 6.77
C VAL A 34 -0.41 0.12 5.36
N LEU A 35 0.45 -0.17 4.38
CA LEU A 35 0.02 -0.45 3.00
C LEU A 35 -1.00 -1.61 2.98
N PHE A 36 -0.68 -2.74 3.62
CA PHE A 36 -1.56 -3.91 3.68
C PHE A 36 -2.96 -3.60 4.20
N ARG A 37 -3.07 -2.77 5.25
CA ARG A 37 -4.37 -2.40 5.85
C ARG A 37 -5.21 -1.50 4.95
N ASN A 38 -4.57 -0.69 4.10
CA ASN A 38 -5.25 0.26 3.24
C ASN A 38 -5.52 -0.30 1.83
N LEU A 39 -4.69 -1.24 1.35
CA LEU A 39 -4.80 -1.83 0.01
C LEU A 39 -6.20 -2.40 -0.33
N PRO A 40 -6.93 -3.09 0.57
CA PRO A 40 -8.28 -3.57 0.26
C PRO A 40 -9.28 -2.45 -0.04
N HIS A 41 -9.05 -1.24 0.52
CA HIS A 41 -9.89 -0.08 0.28
C HIS A 41 -9.44 0.74 -0.93
N LEU A 42 -8.14 0.76 -1.19
CA LEU A 42 -7.53 1.54 -2.29
C LEU A 42 -7.48 0.78 -3.62
N ALA A 43 -7.42 -0.55 -3.56
CA ALA A 43 -7.33 -1.44 -4.70
C ALA A 43 -8.25 -2.67 -4.48
N PRO A 44 -9.59 -2.45 -4.38
CA PRO A 44 -10.54 -3.52 -4.09
C PRO A 44 -10.45 -4.65 -5.11
N GLU A 45 -10.23 -4.35 -6.39
CA GLU A 45 -10.06 -5.35 -7.46
C GLU A 45 -8.94 -6.37 -7.21
N ILE A 46 -7.90 -5.99 -6.45
CA ILE A 46 -6.79 -6.87 -6.09
C ILE A 46 -7.16 -7.72 -4.87
N ALA A 47 -7.99 -7.17 -3.97
CA ALA A 47 -8.56 -7.93 -2.86
C ALA A 47 -9.61 -8.95 -3.34
N ASP A 48 -10.41 -8.59 -4.35
CA ASP A 48 -11.44 -9.44 -4.97
C ASP A 48 -10.83 -10.57 -5.82
N ALA A 49 -9.58 -10.44 -6.28
CA ALA A 49 -8.84 -11.52 -6.95
C ALA A 49 -8.60 -12.76 -6.06
N LYS A 50 -8.99 -12.72 -4.78
CA LYS A 50 -9.00 -13.86 -3.86
C LYS A 50 -9.94 -15.01 -4.28
N ASP A 51 -10.92 -14.78 -5.14
CA ASP A 51 -12.06 -15.70 -5.31
C ASP A 51 -11.88 -16.84 -6.34
N VAL A 52 -10.81 -16.87 -7.16
CA VAL A 52 -10.84 -17.71 -8.40
C VAL A 52 -9.81 -18.85 -8.50
N ALA A 53 -8.91 -19.07 -7.55
CA ALA A 53 -7.96 -20.19 -7.66
C ALA A 53 -7.94 -21.05 -6.40
N GLU A 54 -8.18 -22.36 -6.56
CA GLU A 54 -7.92 -23.39 -5.54
C GLU A 54 -6.55 -23.16 -4.88
N GLN A 55 -6.56 -22.83 -3.59
CA GLN A 55 -5.37 -22.28 -2.93
C GLN A 55 -4.54 -23.40 -2.27
N PRO A 56 -3.25 -23.56 -2.62
CA PRO A 56 -2.35 -24.46 -1.89
C PRO A 56 -2.13 -23.95 -0.45
N PRO A 57 -1.74 -24.82 0.50
CA PRO A 57 -1.65 -24.51 1.95
C PRO A 57 -0.65 -23.42 2.34
N GLN A 58 0.01 -22.78 1.37
CA GLN A 58 1.00 -21.71 1.52
C GLN A 58 0.45 -20.34 1.14
N TYR A 59 -0.88 -20.21 0.96
CA TYR A 59 -1.50 -19.01 0.39
C TYR A 59 -1.23 -17.77 1.25
N MET A 60 -0.29 -16.95 0.78
CA MET A 60 -0.06 -15.62 1.33
C MET A 60 -1.11 -14.66 0.76
N ASP A 61 -1.76 -13.91 1.63
CA ASP A 61 -2.78 -12.93 1.25
C ASP A 61 -2.29 -12.03 0.09
N PRO A 62 -3.04 -11.91 -1.02
CA PRO A 62 -2.64 -11.09 -2.17
C PRO A 62 -2.35 -9.64 -1.80
N CYS A 63 -3.08 -9.08 -0.84
CA CYS A 63 -2.82 -7.73 -0.34
C CYS A 63 -1.50 -7.69 0.44
N ALA A 64 -1.14 -8.76 1.18
CA ALA A 64 0.12 -8.81 1.91
C ALA A 64 1.32 -8.94 0.95
N GLN A 65 1.18 -9.75 -0.10
CA GLN A 65 2.19 -9.85 -1.16
C GLN A 65 2.37 -8.51 -1.88
N LEU A 66 1.27 -7.85 -2.23
CA LEU A 66 1.31 -6.54 -2.87
C LEU A 66 1.95 -5.49 -1.97
N ALA A 67 1.59 -5.45 -0.67
CA ALA A 67 2.19 -4.52 0.29
C ALA A 67 3.71 -4.70 0.39
N LEU A 68 4.21 -5.94 0.41
CA LEU A 68 5.64 -6.23 0.40
C LEU A 68 6.32 -5.77 -0.90
N ARG A 69 5.68 -6.01 -2.04
CA ARG A 69 6.21 -5.57 -3.34
C ARG A 69 6.27 -4.05 -3.45
N LEU A 70 5.27 -3.35 -2.91
CA LEU A 70 5.23 -1.90 -2.87
C LEU A 70 6.33 -1.35 -1.92
N ASP A 71 6.47 -1.88 -0.71
CA ASP A 71 7.55 -1.49 0.22
C ASP A 71 8.94 -1.72 -0.39
N ALA A 72 9.17 -2.87 -1.03
CA ALA A 72 10.43 -3.16 -1.72
C ALA A 72 10.68 -2.18 -2.88
N ALA A 73 9.69 -1.96 -3.76
CA ALA A 73 9.82 -1.05 -4.88
C ALA A 73 10.07 0.40 -4.43
N MET A 74 9.43 0.84 -3.33
CA MET A 74 9.68 2.14 -2.71
C MET A 74 11.09 2.27 -2.13
N ARG A 75 11.70 1.19 -1.63
CA ARG A 75 13.07 1.24 -1.09
C ARG A 75 14.15 1.09 -2.17
N GLU A 76 13.86 0.33 -3.23
CA GLU A 76 14.85 -0.02 -4.25
C GLU A 76 14.82 0.93 -5.46
N GLN A 77 13.64 1.40 -5.88
CA GLN A 77 13.48 2.12 -7.14
C GLN A 77 13.18 3.60 -6.95
N VAL A 78 12.71 4.02 -5.77
CA VAL A 78 12.36 5.42 -5.54
C VAL A 78 13.59 6.22 -5.09
N PRO A 79 13.91 7.32 -5.78
CA PRO A 79 15.02 8.18 -5.40
C PRO A 79 14.75 8.91 -4.08
N ALA A 80 15.80 9.17 -3.30
CA ALA A 80 15.68 9.99 -2.10
C ALA A 80 15.19 11.43 -2.42
N HIS A 81 14.47 12.03 -1.48
CA HIS A 81 13.88 13.38 -1.62
C HIS A 81 12.99 13.49 -2.88
N TRP A 82 12.19 12.46 -3.15
CA TRP A 82 11.22 12.47 -4.25
C TRP A 82 10.00 13.34 -3.93
N LYS A 83 9.63 13.43 -2.65
CA LYS A 83 8.46 14.19 -2.19
C LYS A 83 8.65 15.69 -2.47
N GLY A 84 7.76 16.26 -3.26
CA GLY A 84 7.82 17.67 -3.68
C GLY A 84 8.65 17.93 -4.96
N ASP A 85 9.27 16.91 -5.55
CA ASP A 85 9.93 16.99 -6.86
C ASP A 85 9.06 16.30 -7.91
N GLU A 86 8.38 17.09 -8.74
CA GLU A 86 7.44 16.59 -9.76
C GLU A 86 8.04 15.56 -10.72
N VAL A 87 9.35 15.61 -10.99
CA VAL A 87 10.00 14.65 -11.90
C VAL A 87 10.16 13.31 -11.19
N LYS A 88 10.62 13.34 -9.94
CA LYS A 88 10.78 12.14 -9.12
C LYS A 88 9.43 11.55 -8.71
N GLU A 89 8.44 12.38 -8.39
CA GLU A 89 7.06 11.93 -8.12
C GLU A 89 6.48 11.16 -9.30
N ARG A 90 6.71 11.62 -10.54
CA ARG A 90 6.34 10.86 -11.75
C ARG A 90 7.08 9.53 -11.86
N GLN A 91 8.35 9.45 -11.45
CA GLN A 91 9.07 8.18 -11.40
C GLN A 91 8.44 7.21 -10.40
N VAL A 92 8.06 7.67 -9.21
CA VAL A 92 7.37 6.85 -8.21
C VAL A 92 6.05 6.33 -8.77
N LEU A 93 5.23 7.19 -9.38
CA LEU A 93 3.97 6.78 -10.01
C LEU A 93 4.18 5.70 -11.09
N ASN A 94 5.23 5.83 -11.92
CA ASN A 94 5.57 4.84 -12.94
C ASN A 94 5.98 3.48 -12.36
N VAL A 95 6.57 3.47 -11.15
CA VAL A 95 6.92 2.24 -10.42
C VAL A 95 5.66 1.59 -9.82
N LEU A 96 4.77 2.39 -9.24
CA LEU A 96 3.55 1.91 -8.58
C LEU A 96 2.48 1.42 -9.59
N TYR A 97 2.37 2.09 -10.74
CA TYR A 97 1.34 1.81 -11.74
C TYR A 97 1.26 0.34 -12.21
N PRO A 98 2.35 -0.32 -12.63
CA PRO A 98 2.29 -1.73 -13.01
C PRO A 98 2.07 -2.68 -11.82
N LEU A 99 2.37 -2.26 -10.59
CA LEU A 99 2.16 -3.08 -9.38
C LEU A 99 0.68 -3.11 -8.97
N LEU A 100 -0.05 -2.03 -9.25
CA LEU A 100 -1.47 -1.88 -8.96
C LEU A 100 -2.35 -2.23 -10.17
N ASN A 101 -1.94 -3.24 -10.92
CA ASN A 101 -2.66 -3.74 -12.10
C ASN A 101 -2.99 -2.67 -13.16
N ARG A 102 -2.15 -1.62 -13.27
CA ARG A 102 -2.39 -0.46 -14.16
C ARG A 102 -3.69 0.29 -13.83
N ASN A 103 -4.19 0.17 -12.60
CA ASN A 103 -5.26 1.00 -12.11
C ASN A 103 -4.70 2.36 -11.68
N ARG A 104 -5.13 3.40 -12.38
CA ARG A 104 -4.72 4.78 -12.13
C ARG A 104 -5.23 5.32 -10.79
N ASP A 105 -6.50 5.08 -10.46
CA ASP A 105 -7.13 5.52 -9.22
C ASP A 105 -6.45 4.89 -7.99
N ALA A 106 -6.21 3.57 -8.03
CA ALA A 106 -5.48 2.85 -6.99
C ALA A 106 -4.04 3.37 -6.87
N THR A 107 -3.38 3.66 -8.00
CA THR A 107 -2.00 4.19 -8.03
C THR A 107 -1.92 5.57 -7.40
N GLU A 108 -2.82 6.49 -7.75
CA GLU A 108 -2.88 7.82 -7.17
C GLU A 108 -3.17 7.74 -5.67
N ALA A 109 -4.10 6.89 -5.23
CA ALA A 109 -4.45 6.75 -3.82
C ALA A 109 -3.32 6.12 -2.98
N VAL A 110 -2.62 5.10 -3.50
CA VAL A 110 -1.46 4.50 -2.83
C VAL A 110 -0.29 5.49 -2.79
N PHE A 111 -0.07 6.23 -3.87
CA PHE A 111 0.96 7.28 -3.91
C PHE A 111 0.68 8.38 -2.88
N ASP A 112 -0.55 8.85 -2.75
CA ASP A 112 -0.96 9.82 -1.74
C ASP A 112 -0.77 9.27 -0.32
N LEU A 113 -1.13 8.00 -0.08
CA LEU A 113 -0.89 7.33 1.19
C LEU A 113 0.61 7.35 1.53
N ILE A 114 1.46 6.92 0.59
CA ILE A 114 2.92 6.89 0.75
C ILE A 114 3.49 8.28 0.98
N LYS A 115 2.98 9.29 0.29
CA LYS A 115 3.37 10.69 0.48
C LYS A 115 3.04 11.21 1.88
N ASN A 116 2.00 10.68 2.51
CA ASN A 116 1.64 10.97 3.90
C ASN A 116 2.40 10.09 4.93
N MET A 117 3.04 9.01 4.49
CA MET A 117 3.89 8.19 5.35
C MET A 117 5.27 8.84 5.52
N ASN A 118 5.75 8.87 6.77
CA ASN A 118 7.05 9.46 7.09
C ASN A 118 8.24 8.48 6.95
N GLY A 119 7.96 7.21 6.61
CA GLY A 119 8.96 6.14 6.50
C GLY A 119 9.67 6.03 5.14
N TYR A 120 9.15 6.69 4.10
CA TYR A 120 9.69 6.66 2.74
C TYR A 120 10.14 8.03 2.20
N ALA A 121 10.02 9.09 3.01
CA ALA A 121 10.33 10.47 2.64
C ALA A 121 11.78 10.83 2.97
#